data_AF-A0AAV6H752-F1
#
_entry.id   AF-A0AAV6H752-F1
#
_cell.length_a   1.000
_cell.length_b   1.000
_cell.length_c   1.000
_cell.angle_alpha   90.00
_cell.angle_beta   90.00
_cell.angle_gamma   90.00
#
_symmetry.space_group_name_H-M   'P 1'
#
loop_
_entity.id
_entity.type
_entity.pdbx_description
1 polymer ?
#
loop_
_entity_poly.entity_id
_entity_poly.type
_entity_poly.pdbx_seq_one_letter_code
_entity_poly.pdbx_strand_id
1 'polypeptide(L)'
;MCCGVTCCGVMCCGVTCCGVMCCGVTCLSLVQANDAGDFFPLWGTCMGFQLLTVLVAGEDLLTNTTAENIAMPLNLTAEAQSSRMFESFPPDLLRSLTQEPLTGNFHHYGVTEKVFQENARLREFFSVLSTNVAEDGSVFVSTMEGRQYPFYGVQWHPEVNRFQWNPKYHFPHSVNAVSLSALLSDFFVNEGRKSSHHFANLEDENEALIYSYNPVYIANFTGYEQAYFF
;
A
#
# COMPACT_ATOMS: atom_id res chain seq x y z
N MET A 1 20.98 10.80 -24.72
CA MET A 1 19.54 11.11 -24.89
C MET A 1 18.83 10.46 -23.73
N CYS A 2 18.62 11.21 -22.64
CA CYS A 2 17.86 10.72 -21.50
C CYS A 2 16.38 10.84 -21.86
N CYS A 3 15.67 9.72 -21.96
CA CYS A 3 14.22 9.73 -22.10
C CYS A 3 13.63 10.33 -20.83
N GLY A 4 12.92 11.45 -20.99
CA GLY A 4 12.16 12.10 -19.94
C GLY A 4 11.14 11.14 -19.34
N VAL A 5 11.15 11.07 -18.01
CA VAL A 5 10.16 10.34 -17.22
C VAL A 5 8.96 11.28 -17.05
N THR A 6 7.89 11.02 -17.80
CA THR A 6 6.60 11.70 -17.65
C THR A 6 5.85 11.04 -16.48
N CYS A 7 5.76 11.73 -15.34
CA CYS A 7 4.92 11.30 -14.22
C CYS A 7 3.43 11.46 -14.58
N CYS A 8 2.74 10.37 -14.92
CA CYS A 8 1.27 10.34 -15.02
C CYS A 8 0.69 9.49 -13.88
N GLY A 9 -0.16 10.09 -13.04
CA GLY A 9 -1.10 9.35 -12.19
C GLY A 9 -0.57 8.96 -10.81
N VAL A 10 -0.46 9.93 -9.91
CA VAL A 10 -0.47 9.66 -8.46
C VAL A 10 -1.93 9.75 -8.00
N MET A 11 -2.56 8.63 -7.65
CA MET A 11 -3.79 8.66 -6.86
C MET A 11 -3.39 8.91 -5.39
N CYS A 12 -3.13 10.17 -5.07
CA CYS A 12 -2.75 10.60 -3.73
C CYS A 12 -4.01 10.91 -2.91
N CYS A 13 -4.23 10.14 -1.84
CA CYS A 13 -5.14 10.54 -0.77
C CYS A 13 -4.33 11.24 0.33
N GLY A 14 -4.51 12.56 0.48
CA GLY A 14 -4.22 13.35 1.68
C GLY A 14 -2.85 13.22 2.37
N VAL A 15 -2.00 14.24 2.18
CA VAL A 15 -0.94 14.75 3.09
C VAL A 15 0.25 13.83 3.47
N THR A 16 0.26 12.55 3.12
CA THR A 16 1.48 11.72 3.18
C THR A 16 1.89 11.29 1.78
N CYS A 17 2.71 12.14 1.13
CA CYS A 17 3.45 11.77 -0.07
C CYS A 17 4.54 10.75 0.31
N CYS A 18 4.16 9.48 0.39
CA CYS A 18 5.05 8.34 0.17
C CYS A 18 4.25 7.26 -0.57
N GLY A 19 3.81 7.62 -1.77
CA GLY A 19 3.17 6.69 -2.70
C GLY A 19 3.70 7.01 -4.08
N VAL A 20 4.97 6.70 -4.32
CA VAL A 20 5.52 6.78 -5.68
C VAL A 20 4.94 5.62 -6.47
N MET A 21 3.79 5.85 -7.12
CA MET A 21 3.47 5.10 -8.32
C MET A 21 4.38 5.68 -9.41
N CYS A 22 5.57 5.09 -9.58
CA CYS A 22 6.50 5.50 -10.63
C CYS A 22 5.85 5.20 -11.98
N CYS A 23 5.17 6.19 -12.56
CA CYS A 23 4.78 6.11 -13.95
C CYS A 23 6.05 6.11 -14.80
N GLY A 24 6.40 4.94 -15.34
CA GLY A 24 7.60 4.73 -16.17
C GLY A 24 8.63 3.75 -15.58
N VAL A 25 8.58 3.45 -14.29
CA VAL A 25 9.48 2.45 -13.66
C VAL A 25 8.65 1.21 -13.32
N THR A 26 8.87 0.15 -14.10
CA THR A 26 8.24 -1.15 -13.85
C THR A 26 8.77 -1.76 -12.54
N CYS A 27 7.98 -2.62 -11.89
CA CYS A 27 8.44 -3.43 -10.74
C CYS A 27 9.78 -4.15 -11.05
N LEU A 28 9.94 -4.63 -12.28
CA LEU A 28 11.17 -5.28 -12.76
C LEU A 28 12.39 -4.34 -12.75
N SER A 29 12.24 -3.08 -13.14
CA SER A 29 13.34 -2.10 -13.05
C SER A 29 13.71 -1.75 -11.61
N LEU A 30 12.75 -1.76 -10.68
CA LEU A 30 13.05 -1.56 -9.26
C LEU A 30 13.76 -2.77 -8.64
N VAL A 31 13.43 -3.99 -9.08
CA VAL A 31 14.21 -5.18 -8.73
C VAL A 31 15.66 -5.02 -9.19
N GLN A 32 15.89 -4.63 -10.46
CA GLN A 32 17.24 -4.41 -10.99
C GLN A 32 18.02 -3.32 -10.24
N ALA A 33 17.35 -2.22 -9.86
CA ALA A 33 17.97 -1.18 -9.06
C ALA A 33 18.43 -1.73 -7.70
N ASN A 34 17.55 -2.43 -6.98
CA ASN A 34 17.88 -3.01 -5.68
C ASN A 34 18.97 -4.11 -5.79
N ASP A 35 18.95 -4.92 -6.85
CA ASP A 35 20.01 -5.92 -7.13
C ASP A 35 21.38 -5.26 -7.37
N ALA A 36 21.40 -4.05 -7.94
CA ALA A 36 22.60 -3.24 -8.14
C ALA A 36 23.03 -2.48 -6.86
N GLY A 37 22.34 -2.65 -5.74
CA GLY A 37 22.58 -1.95 -4.48
C GLY A 37 21.97 -0.54 -4.42
N ASP A 38 21.16 -0.16 -5.40
CA ASP A 38 20.41 1.08 -5.41
C ASP A 38 19.06 0.90 -4.70
N PHE A 39 19.05 1.19 -3.40
CA PHE A 39 17.90 0.97 -2.55
C PHE A 39 16.71 1.84 -2.97
N PHE A 40 15.61 1.20 -3.38
CA PHE A 40 14.38 1.89 -3.77
C PHE A 40 13.14 1.15 -3.25
N PRO A 41 12.41 1.71 -2.28
CA PRO A 41 11.25 1.05 -1.69
C PRO A 41 9.98 1.26 -2.52
N LEU A 42 9.07 0.30 -2.47
CA LEU A 42 7.80 0.31 -3.21
C LEU A 42 6.64 -0.01 -2.28
N TRP A 43 5.53 0.72 -2.42
CA TRP A 43 4.31 0.51 -1.63
C TRP A 43 3.09 0.37 -2.55
N GLY A 44 2.29 -0.67 -2.32
CA GLY A 44 1.02 -0.89 -3.01
C GLY A 44 -0.16 -0.93 -2.03
N THR A 45 -1.14 -0.03 -2.22
CA THR A 45 -2.42 -0.05 -1.49
C THR A 45 -3.54 -0.53 -2.41
N CYS A 46 -4.33 -1.51 -1.97
CA CYS A 46 -5.50 -2.08 -2.67
C CYS A 46 -5.19 -2.45 -4.13
N MET A 47 -5.58 -1.64 -5.11
CA MET A 47 -5.23 -1.86 -6.52
C MET A 47 -3.70 -1.91 -6.74
N GLY A 48 -2.93 -1.12 -5.99
CA GLY A 48 -1.47 -1.21 -6.00
C GLY A 48 -0.96 -2.56 -5.49
N PHE A 49 -1.56 -3.12 -4.43
CA PHE A 49 -1.25 -4.47 -3.95
C PHE A 49 -1.56 -5.53 -5.01
N GLN A 50 -2.73 -5.44 -5.65
CA GLN A 50 -3.15 -6.34 -6.73
C GLN A 50 -2.19 -6.26 -7.93
N LEU A 51 -1.76 -5.05 -8.29
CA LEU A 51 -0.79 -4.87 -9.38
C LEU A 51 0.57 -5.50 -9.02
N LEU A 52 1.04 -5.37 -7.77
CA LEU A 52 2.26 -6.03 -7.32
C LEU A 52 2.18 -7.55 -7.48
N THR A 53 1.05 -8.17 -7.12
CA THR A 53 0.90 -9.62 -7.27
C THR A 53 0.89 -10.04 -8.74
N VAL A 54 0.19 -9.31 -9.62
CA VAL A 54 0.19 -9.57 -11.06
C VAL A 54 1.59 -9.43 -11.66
N LEU A 55 2.32 -8.37 -11.30
CA LEU A 55 3.67 -8.12 -11.82
C LEU A 55 4.68 -9.19 -11.38
N VAL A 56 4.61 -9.66 -10.13
CA VAL A 56 5.52 -10.69 -9.61
C VAL A 56 5.13 -12.08 -10.12
N ALA A 57 3.84 -12.40 -10.17
CA ALA A 57 3.37 -13.67 -10.72
C ALA A 57 3.65 -13.76 -12.24
N GLY A 58 3.57 -12.64 -12.95
CA GLY A 58 3.62 -12.58 -14.40
C GLY A 58 2.32 -13.04 -15.07
N GLU A 59 1.23 -13.13 -14.32
CA GLU A 59 -0.12 -13.50 -14.75
C GLU A 59 -1.16 -12.89 -13.81
N ASP A 60 -2.41 -12.77 -14.26
CA ASP A 60 -3.51 -12.29 -13.42
C ASP A 60 -4.02 -13.43 -12.51
N LEU A 61 -3.77 -13.29 -11.21
CA LEU A 61 -4.18 -14.23 -10.17
C LEU A 61 -5.34 -13.70 -9.31
N LEU A 62 -5.97 -12.61 -9.73
CA LEU A 62 -7.04 -11.99 -8.97
C LEU A 62 -8.30 -12.86 -9.02
N THR A 63 -8.88 -13.04 -7.83
CA THR A 63 -10.11 -13.78 -7.62
C THR A 63 -11.10 -12.91 -6.87
N ASN A 64 -12.38 -13.26 -6.92
CA ASN A 64 -13.39 -12.57 -6.13
C ASN A 64 -13.11 -12.81 -4.64
N THR A 65 -12.84 -11.74 -3.91
CA THR A 65 -12.59 -11.73 -2.46
C THR A 65 -13.24 -10.48 -1.88
N THR A 66 -14.53 -10.31 -2.16
CA THR A 66 -15.26 -9.10 -1.81
C THR A 66 -15.18 -8.79 -0.32
N ALA A 67 -14.67 -7.61 -0.01
CA ALA A 67 -14.76 -6.96 1.27
C ALA A 67 -14.99 -5.47 0.97
N GLU A 68 -16.27 -5.11 0.82
CA GLU A 68 -16.67 -3.78 0.40
C GLU A 68 -17.29 -3.02 1.57
N ASN A 69 -16.76 -1.83 1.84
CA ASN A 69 -17.27 -0.94 2.87
C ASN A 69 -17.33 -1.56 4.28
N ILE A 70 -16.24 -2.23 4.68
CA ILE A 70 -16.15 -2.94 5.96
C ILE A 70 -14.79 -2.71 6.63
N ALA A 71 -14.82 -2.46 7.94
CA ALA A 71 -13.64 -2.38 8.77
C ALA A 71 -13.34 -3.75 9.41
N MET A 72 -12.08 -4.22 9.32
CA MET A 72 -11.67 -5.55 9.80
C MET A 72 -10.43 -5.48 10.71
N PRO A 73 -10.30 -6.37 11.70
CA PRO A 73 -9.00 -6.69 12.30
C PRO A 73 -8.13 -7.44 11.29
N LEU A 74 -6.84 -7.61 11.56
CA LEU A 74 -5.93 -8.43 10.75
C LEU A 74 -5.68 -9.79 11.40
N ASN A 75 -5.81 -10.87 10.63
CA ASN A 75 -5.35 -12.19 11.07
C ASN A 75 -3.84 -12.28 10.80
N LEU A 76 -3.02 -11.90 11.78
CA LEU A 76 -1.56 -11.92 11.64
C LEU A 76 -1.04 -13.36 11.50
N THR A 77 -0.10 -13.55 10.59
CA THR A 77 0.64 -14.82 10.44
C THR A 77 1.86 -14.84 11.37
N ALA A 78 2.58 -15.97 11.39
CA ALA A 78 3.86 -16.06 12.11
C ALA A 78 4.93 -15.10 11.55
N GLU A 79 4.91 -14.80 10.25
CA GLU A 79 5.89 -13.92 9.59
C GLU A 79 5.76 -12.46 10.07
N ALA A 80 4.58 -12.05 10.57
CA ALA A 80 4.37 -10.70 11.10
C ALA A 80 5.30 -10.37 12.29
N GLN A 81 5.64 -11.35 13.12
CA GLN A 81 6.41 -11.15 14.36
C GLN A 81 7.84 -10.67 14.10
N SER A 82 8.42 -11.07 12.97
CA SER A 82 9.77 -10.69 12.55
C SER A 82 9.77 -9.80 11.31
N SER A 83 8.61 -9.22 10.98
CA SER A 83 8.45 -8.39 9.78
C SER A 83 9.12 -7.02 9.97
N ARG A 84 9.61 -6.45 8.87
CA ARG A 84 10.13 -5.07 8.87
C ARG A 84 9.00 -4.08 9.05
N MET A 85 7.86 -4.32 8.40
CA MET A 85 6.70 -3.43 8.42
C MET A 85 6.17 -3.16 9.83
N PHE A 86 6.17 -4.17 10.70
CA PHE A 86 5.64 -4.06 12.05
C PHE A 86 6.70 -4.03 13.16
N GLU A 87 7.98 -3.97 12.81
CA GLU A 87 9.11 -4.04 13.77
C GLU A 87 9.01 -2.98 14.88
N SER A 88 8.62 -1.75 14.52
CA SER A 88 8.55 -0.61 15.43
C SER A 88 7.18 -0.44 16.11
N PHE A 89 6.23 -1.34 15.86
CA PHE A 89 4.87 -1.16 16.36
C PHE A 89 4.80 -1.45 17.87
N PRO A 90 4.13 -0.59 18.66
CA PRO A 90 3.92 -0.86 20.07
C PRO A 90 3.17 -2.19 20.29
N PRO A 91 3.55 -3.01 21.28
CA PRO A 91 2.89 -4.29 21.54
C PRO A 91 1.37 -4.19 21.74
N ASP A 92 0.90 -3.12 22.39
CA ASP A 92 -0.52 -2.88 22.57
C ASP A 92 -1.24 -2.61 21.25
N LEU A 93 -0.60 -1.91 20.31
CA LEU A 93 -1.15 -1.68 18.97
C LEU A 93 -1.17 -2.97 18.14
N LEU A 94 -0.13 -3.80 18.22
CA LEU A 94 -0.11 -5.12 17.60
C LEU A 94 -1.26 -6.01 18.10
N ARG A 95 -1.55 -5.97 19.40
CA ARG A 95 -2.72 -6.64 19.97
C ARG A 95 -4.02 -6.07 19.40
N SER A 96 -4.17 -4.74 19.40
CA SER A 96 -5.37 -4.08 18.85
C SER A 96 -5.57 -4.39 17.36
N LEU A 97 -4.51 -4.52 16.57
CA LEU A 97 -4.61 -4.94 15.15
C LEU A 97 -5.31 -6.28 14.96
N THR A 98 -5.13 -7.22 15.89
CA THR A 98 -5.76 -8.55 15.82
C THR A 98 -7.17 -8.60 16.41
N GLN A 99 -7.60 -7.57 17.14
CA GLN A 99 -8.83 -7.60 17.96
C GLN A 99 -9.86 -6.56 17.55
N GLU A 100 -9.42 -5.43 16.98
CA GLU A 100 -10.27 -4.29 16.65
C GLU A 100 -10.40 -4.11 15.13
N PRO A 101 -11.54 -3.64 14.64
CA PRO A 101 -11.74 -3.35 13.21
C PRO A 101 -11.01 -2.08 12.79
N LEU A 102 -9.68 -2.16 12.60
CA LEU A 102 -8.81 -1.01 12.34
C LEU A 102 -8.53 -0.75 10.85
N THR A 103 -8.86 -1.70 9.97
CA THR A 103 -8.48 -1.66 8.55
C THR A 103 -9.70 -1.54 7.65
N GLY A 104 -9.82 -0.45 6.88
CA GLY A 104 -10.93 -0.25 5.95
C GLY A 104 -10.72 -1.02 4.64
N ASN A 105 -11.70 -1.83 4.25
CA ASN A 105 -11.67 -2.64 3.03
C ASN A 105 -12.75 -2.16 2.05
N PHE A 106 -12.35 -1.93 0.80
CA PHE A 106 -13.15 -1.39 -0.31
C PHE A 106 -12.74 -2.05 -1.63
N HIS A 107 -12.80 -3.39 -1.68
CA HIS A 107 -12.35 -4.15 -2.84
C HIS A 107 -13.26 -5.34 -3.14
N HIS A 108 -13.37 -5.66 -4.43
CA HIS A 108 -14.06 -6.87 -4.91
C HIS A 108 -13.08 -8.00 -5.23
N TYR A 109 -11.83 -7.66 -5.54
CA TYR A 109 -10.81 -8.60 -5.99
C TYR A 109 -9.62 -8.62 -5.04
N GLY A 110 -8.89 -9.72 -5.07
CA GLY A 110 -7.68 -9.94 -4.29
C GLY A 110 -7.08 -11.30 -4.62
N VAL A 111 -6.00 -11.66 -3.94
CA VAL A 111 -5.35 -12.96 -4.10
C VAL A 111 -5.67 -13.81 -2.88
N THR A 112 -6.34 -14.94 -3.09
CA THR A 112 -6.60 -15.90 -2.01
C THR A 112 -5.29 -16.47 -1.47
N GLU A 113 -5.26 -16.84 -0.19
CA GLU A 113 -4.10 -17.48 0.42
C GLU A 113 -3.69 -18.73 -0.35
N LYS A 114 -4.67 -19.53 -0.79
CA LYS A 114 -4.43 -20.72 -1.61
C LYS A 114 -3.68 -20.40 -2.90
N VAL A 115 -4.22 -19.47 -3.71
CA VAL A 115 -3.60 -19.08 -5.00
C VAL A 115 -2.20 -18.50 -4.77
N PHE A 116 -2.02 -17.70 -3.71
CA PHE A 116 -0.72 -17.16 -3.34
C PHE A 116 0.31 -18.26 -3.05
N GLN A 117 -0.06 -19.28 -2.27
CA GLN A 117 0.84 -20.37 -1.89
C GLN A 117 1.13 -21.34 -3.04
N GLU A 118 0.18 -21.52 -3.97
CA GLU A 118 0.35 -22.35 -5.16
C GLU A 118 1.26 -21.68 -6.21
N ASN A 119 1.36 -20.35 -6.22
CA ASN A 119 2.28 -19.62 -7.09
C ASN A 119 3.69 -19.49 -6.47
N ALA A 120 4.66 -20.20 -7.04
CA ALA A 120 6.03 -20.20 -6.54
C ALA A 120 6.68 -18.80 -6.53
N ARG A 121 6.42 -17.97 -7.55
CA ARG A 121 7.00 -16.62 -7.65
C ARG A 121 6.51 -15.72 -6.53
N LEU A 122 5.21 -15.71 -6.23
CA LEU A 122 4.68 -14.94 -5.11
C LEU A 122 5.24 -15.40 -3.77
N ARG A 123 5.26 -16.70 -3.51
CA ARG A 123 5.73 -17.27 -2.24
C ARG A 123 7.23 -17.05 -2.01
N GLU A 124 8.04 -17.10 -3.07
CA GLU A 124 9.47 -16.82 -3.03
C GLU A 124 9.77 -15.32 -2.89
N PHE A 125 8.93 -14.46 -3.45
CA PHE A 125 9.15 -13.02 -3.44
C PHE A 125 8.67 -12.35 -2.16
N PHE A 126 7.53 -12.78 -1.60
CA PHE A 126 6.83 -12.10 -0.51
C PHE A 126 6.64 -13.01 0.72
N SER A 127 6.77 -12.42 1.91
CA SER A 127 6.23 -12.93 3.17
C SER A 127 4.82 -12.39 3.38
N VAL A 128 3.85 -13.29 3.64
CA VAL A 128 2.48 -12.90 3.98
C VAL A 128 2.43 -12.55 5.46
N LEU A 129 2.13 -11.30 5.80
CA LEU A 129 2.08 -10.81 7.18
C LEU A 129 0.69 -10.96 7.79
N SER A 130 -0.36 -10.83 6.97
CA SER A 130 -1.73 -11.07 7.44
C SER A 130 -2.64 -11.59 6.34
N THR A 131 -3.71 -12.25 6.79
CA THR A 131 -4.85 -12.62 5.97
C THR A 131 -6.14 -12.05 6.52
N ASN A 132 -7.19 -12.06 5.71
CA ASN A 132 -8.56 -11.73 6.09
C ASN A 132 -9.54 -12.69 5.40
N VAL A 133 -10.80 -12.65 5.83
CA VAL A 133 -11.88 -13.49 5.30
C VAL A 133 -12.85 -12.59 4.55
N ALA A 134 -13.06 -12.87 3.27
CA ALA A 134 -14.01 -12.17 2.41
C ALA A 134 -15.46 -12.57 2.73
N GLU A 135 -16.43 -11.84 2.16
CA GLU A 135 -17.86 -12.08 2.35
C GLU A 135 -18.31 -13.51 1.97
N ASP A 136 -17.66 -14.11 0.98
CA ASP A 136 -17.94 -15.47 0.51
C ASP A 136 -17.23 -16.56 1.35
N GLY A 137 -16.50 -16.17 2.39
CA GLY A 137 -15.71 -17.06 3.25
C GLY A 137 -14.30 -17.36 2.72
N SER A 138 -13.91 -16.82 1.56
CA SER A 138 -12.57 -17.01 1.02
C SER A 138 -11.51 -16.30 1.88
N VAL A 139 -10.42 -16.99 2.20
CA VAL A 139 -9.26 -16.39 2.90
C VAL A 139 -8.35 -15.72 1.87
N PHE A 140 -8.08 -14.43 2.05
CA PHE A 140 -7.23 -13.64 1.15
C PHE A 140 -6.04 -13.01 1.88
N VAL A 141 -4.95 -12.79 1.14
CA VAL A 141 -3.77 -12.10 1.64
C VAL A 141 -4.09 -10.62 1.78
N SER A 142 -3.94 -10.08 3.00
CA SER A 142 -4.31 -8.68 3.29
C SER A 142 -3.10 -7.77 3.52
N THR A 143 -1.96 -8.32 3.95
CA THR A 143 -0.69 -7.58 4.10
C THR A 143 0.48 -8.48 3.72
N MET A 144 1.43 -7.95 2.95
CA MET A 144 2.67 -8.65 2.58
C MET A 144 3.87 -7.71 2.52
N GLU A 145 5.06 -8.26 2.71
CA GLU A 145 6.33 -7.56 2.47
C GLU A 145 7.30 -8.44 1.69
N GLY A 146 8.18 -7.84 0.89
CA GLY A 146 9.18 -8.56 0.11
C GLY A 146 10.14 -9.30 1.04
N ARG A 147 10.58 -10.50 0.66
CA ARG A 147 11.58 -11.24 1.45
C ARG A 147 12.96 -10.59 1.35
N GLN A 148 13.30 -10.12 0.15
CA GLN A 148 14.61 -9.52 -0.17
C GLN A 148 14.49 -8.04 -0.53
N TYR A 149 13.43 -7.68 -1.25
CA TYR A 149 13.21 -6.32 -1.75
C TYR A 149 12.37 -5.48 -0.77
N PRO A 150 12.61 -4.16 -0.66
CA PRO A 150 11.84 -3.25 0.18
C PRO A 150 10.46 -2.92 -0.44
N PHE A 151 9.72 -3.96 -0.83
CA PHE A 151 8.42 -3.85 -1.49
C PHE A 151 7.33 -4.28 -0.51
N TYR A 152 6.29 -3.46 -0.39
CA TYR A 152 5.28 -3.57 0.64
C TYR A 152 3.89 -3.49 0.02
N GLY A 153 2.95 -4.25 0.55
CA GLY A 153 1.60 -4.29 0.01
C GLY A 153 0.55 -4.47 1.10
N VAL A 154 -0.51 -3.68 1.01
CA VAL A 154 -1.73 -3.82 1.83
C VAL A 154 -2.95 -3.85 0.92
N GLN A 155 -3.82 -4.83 1.09
CA GLN A 155 -5.08 -4.93 0.33
C GLN A 155 -6.12 -3.92 0.86
N TRP A 156 -6.04 -3.59 2.15
CA TRP A 156 -6.84 -2.60 2.84
C TRP A 156 -6.25 -1.19 2.70
N HIS A 157 -7.00 -0.17 3.13
CA HIS A 157 -6.64 1.24 2.96
C HIS A 157 -6.21 1.88 4.30
N PRO A 158 -4.92 2.08 4.59
CA PRO A 158 -4.48 2.74 5.81
C PRO A 158 -4.75 4.26 5.82
N GLU A 159 -4.82 4.90 4.67
CA GLU A 159 -4.95 6.35 4.52
C GLU A 159 -6.34 6.86 4.92
N VAL A 160 -7.39 6.07 4.74
CA VAL A 160 -8.77 6.50 5.01
C VAL A 160 -9.02 6.76 6.48
N ASN A 161 -8.27 6.11 7.38
CA ASN A 161 -8.39 6.25 8.84
C ASN A 161 -8.24 7.70 9.31
N ARG A 162 -7.45 8.50 8.58
CA ARG A 162 -7.09 9.88 8.94
C ARG A 162 -7.73 10.94 8.07
N PHE A 163 -8.07 10.59 6.83
CA PHE A 163 -8.30 11.61 5.79
C PHE A 163 -9.66 11.54 5.10
N GLN A 164 -10.42 10.45 5.23
CA GLN A 164 -11.75 10.31 4.60
C GLN A 164 -12.86 10.32 5.64
N TRP A 165 -13.94 11.08 5.39
CA TRP A 165 -14.96 11.34 6.41
C TRP A 165 -16.40 11.14 5.90
N ASN A 166 -16.55 10.65 4.67
CA ASN A 166 -17.86 10.41 4.09
C ASN A 166 -18.65 9.40 4.94
N PRO A 167 -19.77 9.81 5.57
CA PRO A 167 -20.48 8.99 6.56
C PRO A 167 -21.21 7.79 5.95
N LYS A 168 -21.23 7.66 4.61
CA LYS A 168 -21.75 6.48 3.91
C LYS A 168 -20.78 5.30 3.97
N TYR A 169 -19.51 5.55 4.33
CA TYR A 169 -18.48 4.54 4.40
C TYR A 169 -18.05 4.25 5.83
N HIS A 170 -17.71 3.00 6.10
CA HIS A 170 -17.24 2.51 7.40
C HIS A 170 -15.74 2.68 7.55
N PHE A 171 -15.26 3.93 7.48
CA PHE A 171 -13.87 4.26 7.75
C PHE A 171 -13.58 4.16 9.27
N PRO A 172 -12.56 3.40 9.70
CA PRO A 172 -12.23 3.29 11.11
C PRO A 172 -11.43 4.51 11.60
N HIS A 173 -12.01 5.27 12.53
CA HIS A 173 -11.43 6.50 13.10
C HIS A 173 -11.05 6.37 14.59
N SER A 174 -10.93 5.16 15.12
CA SER A 174 -10.47 4.96 16.49
C SER A 174 -9.03 5.47 16.67
N VAL A 175 -8.62 5.75 17.92
CA VAL A 175 -7.24 6.17 18.23
C VAL A 175 -6.23 5.16 17.68
N ASN A 176 -6.53 3.86 17.78
CA ASN A 176 -5.68 2.80 17.26
C ASN A 176 -5.64 2.78 15.72
N ALA A 177 -6.78 3.01 15.05
CA ALA A 177 -6.83 3.08 13.59
C ALA A 177 -6.03 4.27 13.04
N VAL A 178 -6.12 5.44 13.69
CA VAL A 178 -5.33 6.62 13.34
C VAL A 178 -3.84 6.39 13.61
N SER A 179 -3.50 5.75 14.73
CA SER A 179 -2.11 5.42 15.09
C SER A 179 -1.47 4.42 14.12
N LEU A 180 -2.24 3.40 13.70
CA LEU A 180 -1.84 2.44 12.65
C LEU A 180 -1.44 3.16 11.36
N SER A 181 -2.32 4.06 10.87
CA SER A 181 -2.09 4.84 9.66
C SER A 181 -0.81 5.69 9.76
N ALA A 182 -0.60 6.35 10.91
CA ALA A 182 0.59 7.16 11.13
C ALA A 182 1.87 6.31 11.14
N LEU A 183 1.89 5.19 11.85
CA LEU A 183 3.09 4.35 11.96
C LEU A 183 3.45 3.66 10.65
N LEU A 184 2.47 3.24 9.83
CA LEU A 184 2.75 2.73 8.49
C LEU A 184 3.36 3.81 7.58
N SER A 185 2.85 5.04 7.65
CA SER A 185 3.44 6.15 6.93
C SER A 185 4.87 6.41 7.40
N ASP A 186 5.12 6.44 8.71
CA ASP A 186 6.47 6.67 9.25
C ASP A 186 7.43 5.57 8.82
N PHE A 187 6.98 4.31 8.85
CA PHE A 187 7.73 3.16 8.35
C PHE A 187 8.14 3.37 6.88
N PHE A 188 7.19 3.64 5.98
CA PHE A 188 7.51 3.74 4.56
C PHE A 188 8.31 5.00 4.20
N VAL A 189 8.10 6.12 4.90
CA VAL A 189 8.97 7.30 4.78
C VAL A 189 10.40 6.97 5.22
N ASN A 190 10.58 6.19 6.30
CA ASN A 190 11.90 5.74 6.75
C ASN A 190 12.57 4.78 5.76
N GLU A 191 11.81 3.94 5.06
CA GLU A 191 12.35 3.18 3.93
C GLU A 191 12.85 4.12 2.82
N GLY A 192 12.07 5.16 2.48
CA GLY A 192 12.45 6.16 1.48
C GLY A 192 13.77 6.87 1.80
N ARG A 193 14.04 7.15 3.08
CA ARG A 193 15.30 7.78 3.55
C ARG A 193 16.56 6.96 3.31
N LYS A 194 16.42 5.66 3.01
CA LYS A 194 17.56 4.78 2.70
C LYS A 194 18.03 4.93 1.25
N SER A 195 17.22 5.56 0.39
CA SER A 195 17.61 5.89 -0.99
C SER A 195 18.44 7.18 -1.02
N SER A 196 19.42 7.24 -1.93
CA SER A 196 20.21 8.46 -2.20
C SER A 196 19.70 9.26 -3.40
N HIS A 197 18.54 8.90 -3.95
CA HIS A 197 17.96 9.55 -5.12
C HIS A 197 17.60 11.02 -4.81
N HIS A 198 17.83 11.89 -5.79
CA HIS A 198 17.50 13.30 -5.74
C HIS A 198 17.34 13.82 -7.18
N PHE A 199 16.60 14.93 -7.33
CA PHE A 199 16.50 15.61 -8.62
C PHE A 199 17.83 16.22 -9.03
N ALA A 200 18.06 16.34 -10.34
CA ALA A 200 19.30 16.91 -10.87
C ALA A 200 19.46 18.41 -10.51
N ASN A 201 18.36 19.12 -10.35
CA ASN A 201 18.33 20.52 -9.93
C ASN A 201 17.03 20.85 -9.18
N LEU A 202 17.02 21.99 -8.49
CA LEU A 202 15.91 22.44 -7.66
C LEU A 202 14.68 22.90 -8.47
N GLU A 203 14.86 23.32 -9.73
CA GLU A 203 13.75 23.77 -10.58
C GLU A 203 12.86 22.57 -10.95
N ASP A 204 13.48 21.50 -11.47
CA ASP A 204 12.80 20.24 -11.78
C ASP A 204 12.11 19.64 -10.54
N GLU A 205 12.75 19.72 -9.36
CA GLU A 205 12.15 19.26 -8.11
C GLU A 205 10.89 20.06 -7.78
N ASN A 206 10.97 21.39 -7.75
CA ASN A 206 9.84 22.25 -7.41
C ASN A 206 8.65 22.09 -8.36
N GLU A 207 8.91 21.90 -9.66
CA GLU A 207 7.86 21.66 -10.66
C GLU A 207 7.17 20.29 -10.47
N ALA A 208 7.92 19.27 -10.03
CA ALA A 208 7.41 17.92 -9.82
C ALA A 208 6.65 17.74 -8.50
N LEU A 209 6.86 18.60 -7.50
CA LEU A 209 6.21 18.49 -6.20
C LEU A 209 4.69 18.69 -6.30
N ILE A 210 3.96 17.96 -5.45
CA ILE A 210 2.49 18.04 -5.37
C ILE A 210 1.98 19.45 -5.02
N TYR A 211 2.83 20.30 -4.44
CA TYR A 211 2.54 21.69 -4.08
C TYR A 211 2.23 22.58 -5.30
N SER A 212 2.64 22.17 -6.50
CA SER A 212 2.33 22.85 -7.76
C SER A 212 0.90 22.58 -8.26
N TYR A 213 0.14 21.72 -7.57
CA TYR A 213 -1.19 21.29 -7.97
C TYR A 213 -2.24 21.67 -6.93
N ASN A 214 -3.47 21.92 -7.39
CA ASN A 214 -4.61 22.25 -6.53
C ASN A 214 -5.62 21.10 -6.53
N PRO A 215 -5.97 20.52 -5.37
CA PRO A 215 -7.01 19.50 -5.32
C PRO A 215 -8.40 20.12 -5.48
N VAL A 216 -9.33 19.34 -6.02
CA VAL A 216 -10.75 19.69 -6.15
C VAL A 216 -11.56 18.95 -5.09
N TYR A 217 -12.50 19.65 -4.45
CA TYR A 217 -13.47 19.03 -3.54
C TYR A 217 -14.50 18.20 -4.31
N ILE A 218 -14.62 16.92 -3.97
CA ILE A 218 -15.41 15.94 -4.72
C ILE A 218 -16.29 15.03 -3.83
N ALA A 219 -16.43 15.35 -2.55
CA ALA A 219 -17.19 14.52 -1.60
C ALA A 219 -18.69 14.41 -1.94
N ASN A 220 -19.21 15.32 -2.77
CA ASN A 220 -20.61 15.33 -3.19
C ASN A 220 -20.96 14.22 -4.19
N PHE A 221 -19.99 13.62 -4.89
CA PHE A 221 -20.25 12.54 -5.85
C PHE A 221 -19.26 11.36 -5.78
N THR A 222 -18.30 11.38 -4.85
CA THR A 222 -17.36 10.27 -4.63
C THR A 222 -17.26 9.87 -3.16
N GLY A 223 -16.54 8.77 -2.87
CA GLY A 223 -16.19 8.39 -1.51
C GLY A 223 -15.05 9.21 -0.89
N TYR A 224 -14.42 10.10 -1.67
CA TYR A 224 -13.24 10.87 -1.27
C TYR A 224 -13.58 12.34 -1.02
N GLU A 225 -12.91 12.97 -0.08
CA GLU A 225 -13.09 14.40 0.19
C GLU A 225 -12.53 15.28 -0.94
N GLN A 226 -11.34 14.95 -1.42
CA GLN A 226 -10.59 15.74 -2.40
C GLN A 226 -9.82 14.82 -3.37
N ALA A 227 -9.64 15.28 -4.62
CA ALA A 227 -8.75 14.64 -5.58
C ALA A 227 -7.95 15.65 -6.40
N TYR A 228 -6.78 15.22 -6.87
CA TYR A 228 -5.98 15.92 -7.86
C TYR A 228 -6.33 15.41 -9.26
N PHE A 229 -6.44 16.34 -10.21
CA PHE A 229 -6.63 16.04 -11.63
C PHE A 229 -5.39 16.53 -12.39
N PHE A 230 -4.83 15.68 -13.24
CA PHE A 230 -3.58 15.90 -13.98
C PHE A 230 -3.82 15.78 -15.48
#